data_AF-A0A0M8PML3-F1
#
_entry.id   AF-A0A0M8PML3-F1
#
_cell.length_a   1.000
_cell.length_b   1.000
_cell.length_c   1.000
_cell.angle_alpha   90.00
_cell.angle_beta   90.00
_cell.angle_gamma   90.00
#
_symmetry.space_group_name_H-M   'P 1'
#
loop_
_entity.id
_entity.type
_entity.pdbx_description
1 polymer ?
#
loop_
_entity_poly.entity_id
_entity_poly.type
_entity_poly.pdbx_seq_one_letter_code
_entity_poly.pdbx_strand_id
1 'polypeptide(L)'
;MAKQLPEWELLIPGEGPYVGTIRVEDPAGRDVPIIDETAVEAYAWRAKCLHCPWLGATSVRIGAGSALRPGPRTTNRLEEQWVRHIYEVSATAAVLDSLEQLDRLAARQQAVTQVLDEGVRRLRAEGASWAQVAKLVGMTRQSAWEHWGDSSAARRHRRP
;
A
#
# COMPACT_ATOMS: atom_id res chain seq x y z
N MET A 1 32.59 -11.47 22.92
CA MET A 1 31.73 -11.40 21.72
C MET A 1 30.32 -11.11 22.19
N ALA A 2 29.78 -9.94 21.87
CA ALA A 2 28.39 -9.60 22.20
C ALA A 2 27.45 -10.61 21.52
N LYS A 3 26.63 -11.32 22.28
CA LYS A 3 25.64 -12.24 21.72
C LYS A 3 24.45 -11.43 21.22
N GLN A 4 24.09 -11.67 19.96
CA GLN A 4 23.00 -10.98 19.25
C GLN A 4 21.64 -11.35 19.87
N LEU A 5 20.76 -10.36 20.01
CA LEU A 5 19.36 -10.59 20.42
C LEU A 5 18.64 -11.47 19.38
N PRO A 6 17.54 -12.15 19.76
CA PRO A 6 16.79 -12.95 18.81
C PRO A 6 16.32 -12.07 17.64
N GLU A 7 16.54 -12.58 16.44
CA GLU A 7 16.03 -12.03 15.19
C GLU A 7 14.93 -12.95 14.69
N TRP A 8 13.82 -12.35 14.30
CA TRP A 8 12.70 -13.04 13.68
C TRP A 8 12.65 -12.68 12.20
N GLU A 9 12.37 -13.67 11.37
CA GLU A 9 12.23 -13.48 9.93
C GLU A 9 10.87 -14.00 9.49
N LEU A 10 10.16 -13.21 8.69
CA LEU A 10 8.85 -13.54 8.15
C LEU A 10 8.87 -13.24 6.66
N LEU A 11 8.68 -14.30 5.86
CA LEU A 11 8.64 -14.19 4.41
C LEU A 11 7.20 -13.90 3.96
N ILE A 12 6.99 -12.73 3.36
CA ILE A 12 5.71 -12.39 2.72
C ILE A 12 5.85 -12.64 1.21
N PRO A 13 5.06 -13.56 0.63
CA PRO A 13 5.11 -13.83 -0.81
C PRO A 13 4.88 -12.55 -1.63
N GLY A 14 5.79 -12.27 -2.56
CA GLY A 14 5.72 -11.08 -3.42
C GLY A 14 6.36 -9.81 -2.85
N GLU A 15 6.71 -9.77 -1.56
CA GLU A 15 7.35 -8.61 -0.92
C GLU A 15 8.78 -8.90 -0.43
N GLY A 16 9.05 -10.13 0.00
CA GLY A 16 10.36 -10.55 0.50
C GLY A 16 10.40 -10.72 2.02
N PRO A 17 11.60 -10.91 2.61
CA PRO A 17 11.74 -11.16 4.03
C PRO A 17 11.61 -9.86 4.83
N TYR A 18 10.77 -9.89 5.85
CA TYR A 18 10.75 -8.90 6.91
C TYR A 18 11.56 -9.43 8.08
N VAL A 19 12.42 -8.58 8.62
CA VAL A 19 13.23 -8.88 9.81
C VAL A 19 12.78 -8.03 10.99
N GLY A 20 12.56 -8.71 12.10
CA GLY A 20 12.24 -8.14 13.39
C GLY A 20 13.32 -8.47 14.41
N THR A 21 13.49 -7.60 15.39
CA THR A 21 14.34 -7.90 16.54
C THR A 21 13.73 -7.33 17.80
N ILE A 22 14.40 -7.57 18.92
CA ILE A 22 14.07 -6.97 20.19
C ILE A 22 14.90 -5.70 20.38
N ARG A 23 14.24 -4.64 20.85
CA ARG A 23 14.88 -3.45 21.39
C ARG A 23 14.71 -3.40 22.90
N VAL A 24 15.75 -2.96 23.60
CA VAL A 24 15.74 -2.74 25.05
C VAL A 24 15.78 -1.23 25.30
N GLU A 25 14.86 -0.73 26.11
CA GLU A 25 14.75 0.70 26.42
C GLU A 25 14.94 0.99 27.91
N ASP A 26 15.48 2.16 28.24
CA ASP A 26 15.55 2.71 29.59
C ASP A 26 14.21 3.37 30.02
N PRO A 27 14.06 3.88 31.26
CA PRO A 27 12.84 4.56 31.69
C PRO A 27 12.50 5.82 30.88
N ALA A 28 13.49 6.40 30.18
CA ALA A 28 13.31 7.54 29.29
C ALA A 28 13.01 7.14 27.83
N GLY A 29 12.88 5.84 27.52
CA GLY A 29 12.62 5.32 26.17
C GLY A 29 13.83 5.33 25.24
N ARG A 30 15.05 5.52 25.78
CA ARG A 30 16.29 5.51 25.00
C ARG A 30 16.78 4.10 24.80
N ASP A 31 17.42 3.85 23.66
CA ASP A 31 18.00 2.53 23.37
C ASP A 31 19.15 2.23 24.34
N VAL A 32 19.14 1.05 24.95
CA VAL A 32 20.18 0.64 25.89
C VAL A 32 21.01 -0.48 25.27
N PRO A 33 22.30 -0.24 24.99
CA PRO A 33 23.17 -1.30 24.49
C PRO A 33 23.36 -2.38 25.55
N ILE A 34 23.33 -3.64 25.13
CA ILE A 34 23.62 -4.78 25.99
C ILE A 34 25.14 -5.00 25.99
N ILE A 35 25.79 -4.79 27.14
CA ILE A 35 27.22 -5.01 27.32
C ILE A 35 27.38 -6.12 28.36
N ASP A 36 28.10 -7.20 28.03
CA ASP A 36 28.39 -8.31 28.95
C ASP A 36 27.15 -8.88 29.69
N GLU A 37 26.05 -9.10 28.95
CA GLU A 37 24.75 -9.59 29.47
C GLU A 37 24.12 -8.72 30.59
N THR A 38 24.66 -7.51 30.78
CA THR A 38 24.15 -6.51 31.71
C THR A 38 23.67 -5.28 30.94
N ALA A 39 22.46 -4.82 31.20
CA ALA A 39 22.05 -3.46 30.85
C ALA A 39 21.68 -2.78 32.14
N VAL A 40 22.61 -1.95 32.59
CA VAL A 40 22.36 -0.96 33.61
C VAL A 40 21.24 -0.07 33.07
N GLU A 41 20.18 0.12 33.86
CA GLU A 41 18.99 0.94 33.52
C GLU A 41 18.01 0.39 32.47
N ALA A 42 18.12 -0.87 32.03
CA ALA A 42 17.08 -1.42 31.17
C ALA A 42 15.73 -1.48 31.89
N TYR A 43 14.69 -0.96 31.25
CA TYR A 43 13.34 -0.83 31.77
C TYR A 43 12.33 -1.63 30.96
N ALA A 44 12.51 -1.79 29.65
CA ALA A 44 11.49 -2.40 28.79
C ALA A 44 12.06 -3.25 27.65
N TRP A 45 11.37 -4.35 27.34
CA TRP A 45 11.53 -5.10 26.09
C TRP A 45 10.45 -4.70 25.09
N ARG A 46 10.86 -4.42 23.85
CA ARG A 46 9.97 -4.07 22.73
C ARG A 46 10.35 -4.79 21.45
N ALA A 47 9.36 -5.06 20.62
CA ALA A 47 9.59 -5.57 19.29
C ALA A 47 9.95 -4.39 18.38
N LYS A 48 10.88 -4.59 17.45
CA LYS A 48 11.32 -3.58 16.50
C LYS A 48 11.28 -4.18 15.10
N CYS A 49 10.64 -3.47 14.18
CA CYS A 49 10.76 -3.78 12.76
C CYS A 49 12.05 -3.16 12.22
N LEU A 50 12.84 -3.89 11.44
CA LEU A 50 14.04 -3.33 10.81
C LEU A 50 13.75 -2.64 9.47
N HIS A 51 12.53 -2.78 8.95
CA HIS A 51 12.12 -2.22 7.67
C HIS A 51 11.41 -0.87 7.80
N CYS A 52 10.95 -0.51 9.00
CA CYS A 52 10.25 0.76 9.24
C CYS A 52 10.45 1.24 10.69
N PRO A 53 10.03 2.46 11.04
CA PRO A 53 10.18 3.02 12.38
C PRO A 53 9.31 2.37 13.48
N TRP A 54 8.58 1.29 13.18
CA TRP A 54 7.64 0.69 14.11
C TRP A 54 8.32 0.06 15.33
N LEU A 55 7.69 0.29 16.49
CA LEU A 55 8.05 -0.30 17.77
C LEU A 55 6.80 -0.87 18.44
N GLY A 56 6.89 -2.13 18.87
CA GLY A 56 5.84 -2.82 19.59
C GLY A 56 5.62 -2.24 20.98
N ALA A 57 4.50 -2.64 21.60
CA ALA A 57 4.18 -2.21 22.95
C ALA A 57 5.17 -2.79 23.97
N THR A 58 5.34 -2.06 25.08
CA THR A 58 6.22 -2.46 26.17
C THR A 58 5.71 -3.74 26.82
N SER A 59 6.50 -4.82 26.75
CA SER A 59 6.00 -6.15 27.12
C SER A 59 6.37 -6.60 28.54
N VAL A 60 7.50 -6.13 29.11
CA VAL A 60 7.93 -6.45 30.50
C VAL A 60 8.76 -5.30 31.07
N ARG A 61 8.50 -4.90 32.34
CA ARG A 61 9.38 -4.00 33.11
C ARG A 61 10.56 -4.79 33.69
N ILE A 62 11.78 -4.47 33.30
CA ILE A 62 12.98 -5.11 33.84
C ILE A 62 13.35 -4.39 35.15
N GLY A 63 13.49 -5.15 36.24
CA GLY A 63 14.04 -4.60 37.48
C GLY A 63 15.54 -4.35 37.33
N ALA A 64 16.06 -3.25 37.91
CA ALA A 64 17.47 -2.94 37.89
C ALA A 64 18.32 -4.16 38.34
N GLY A 65 19.27 -4.59 37.50
CA GLY A 65 20.15 -5.73 37.79
C GLY A 65 19.62 -7.13 37.41
N SER A 66 18.53 -7.24 36.66
CA SER A 66 18.01 -8.55 36.19
C SER A 66 18.71 -9.03 34.91
N ALA A 67 18.88 -10.35 34.78
CA ALA A 67 19.42 -10.98 33.58
C ALA A 67 18.64 -10.56 32.33
N LEU A 68 19.35 -10.02 31.33
CA LEU A 68 18.80 -9.56 30.06
C LEU A 68 18.48 -10.71 29.09
N ARG A 69 17.69 -11.69 29.51
CA ARG A 69 17.07 -12.60 28.56
C ARG A 69 15.56 -12.54 28.72
N PRO A 70 14.82 -12.23 27.63
CA PRO A 70 13.39 -12.35 27.70
C PRO A 70 13.09 -13.83 27.90
N GLY A 71 12.27 -14.14 28.90
CA GLY A 71 11.75 -15.50 29.02
C GLY A 71 10.99 -15.88 27.75
N PRO A 72 10.83 -17.18 27.44
CA PRO A 72 10.15 -17.63 26.22
C PRO A 72 8.77 -16.98 26.00
N ARG A 73 8.00 -16.77 27.07
CA ARG A 73 6.70 -16.09 27.01
C ARG A 73 6.80 -14.63 26.54
N THR A 74 7.84 -13.92 26.99
CA THR A 74 8.10 -12.53 26.57
C THR A 74 8.51 -12.49 25.11
N THR A 75 9.40 -13.39 24.69
CA THR A 75 9.85 -13.50 23.29
C THR A 75 8.66 -13.76 22.37
N ASN A 76 7.83 -14.76 22.67
CA ASN A 76 6.66 -15.10 21.84
C ASN A 76 5.68 -13.92 21.73
N ARG A 77 5.42 -13.20 22.83
CA ARG A 77 4.52 -12.04 22.82
C ARG A 77 5.07 -10.88 21.99
N LEU A 78 6.38 -10.68 21.97
CA LEU A 78 7.01 -9.64 21.17
C LEU A 78 7.00 -10.02 19.68
N GLU A 79 7.27 -11.30 19.39
CA GLU A 79 7.17 -11.86 18.04
C GLU A 79 5.75 -11.73 17.48
N GLU A 80 4.72 -12.11 18.24
CA GLU A 80 3.31 -11.97 17.84
C GLU A 80 2.93 -10.53 17.48
N GLN A 81 3.43 -9.55 18.25
CA GLN A 81 3.20 -8.13 17.95
C GLN A 81 3.88 -7.72 16.64
N TRP A 82 5.10 -8.18 16.43
CA TRP A 82 5.85 -7.89 15.21
C TRP A 82 5.20 -8.55 13.99
N VAL A 83 4.82 -9.82 14.08
CA VAL A 83 4.10 -10.55 13.02
C VAL A 83 2.80 -9.82 12.65
N ARG A 84 1.99 -9.41 13.64
CA ARG A 84 0.77 -8.64 13.39
C ARG A 84 1.07 -7.33 12.65
N HIS A 85 2.11 -6.61 13.07
CA HIS A 85 2.51 -5.37 12.42
C HIS A 85 2.90 -5.59 10.94
N ILE A 86 3.66 -6.65 10.63
CA ILE A 86 4.03 -6.96 9.24
C ILE A 86 2.79 -7.21 8.39
N TYR A 87 1.81 -7.96 8.88
CA TYR A 87 0.55 -8.18 8.15
C TYR A 87 -0.24 -6.90 7.91
N GLU A 88 -0.26 -5.96 8.84
CA GLU A 88 -0.92 -4.66 8.66
C GLU A 88 -0.23 -3.81 7.59
N VAL A 89 1.11 -3.78 7.60
CA VAL A 89 1.91 -3.04 6.61
C VAL A 89 1.76 -3.65 5.22
N SER A 90 1.88 -4.98 5.08
CA SER A 90 1.75 -5.66 3.79
C SER A 90 0.35 -5.49 3.21
N ALA A 91 -0.70 -5.62 4.03
CA ALA A 91 -2.07 -5.36 3.59
C ALA A 91 -2.25 -3.91 3.09
N THR A 92 -1.66 -2.94 3.79
CA THR A 92 -1.70 -1.54 3.37
C THR A 92 -0.96 -1.33 2.04
N ALA A 93 0.23 -1.94 1.87
CA ALA A 93 0.99 -1.87 0.63
C ALA A 93 0.21 -2.45 -0.55
N ALA A 94 -0.43 -3.61 -0.36
CA ALA A 94 -1.26 -4.25 -1.39
C ALA A 94 -2.48 -3.38 -1.80
N VAL A 95 -3.12 -2.70 -0.83
CA VAL A 95 -4.21 -1.75 -1.13
C VAL A 95 -3.70 -0.57 -1.93
N LEU A 96 -2.55 0.02 -1.58
CA LEU A 96 -1.98 1.15 -2.30
C LEU A 96 -1.60 0.76 -3.74
N ASP A 97 -1.00 -0.40 -3.95
CA ASP A 97 -0.70 -0.90 -5.30
C ASP A 97 -1.99 -1.10 -6.11
N SER A 98 -3.03 -1.67 -5.49
CA SER A 98 -4.35 -1.83 -6.14
C SER A 98 -4.96 -0.48 -6.56
N LEU A 99 -4.83 0.56 -5.73
CA LEU A 99 -5.30 1.91 -6.07
C LEU A 99 -4.50 2.52 -7.22
N GLU A 100 -3.18 2.35 -7.25
CA GLU A 100 -2.34 2.82 -8.35
C GLU A 100 -2.69 2.11 -9.66
N GLN A 101 -2.96 0.81 -9.61
CA GLN A 101 -3.42 0.05 -10.78
C GLN A 101 -4.76 0.58 -11.31
N LEU A 102 -5.72 0.87 -10.42
CA LEU A 102 -7.00 1.47 -10.80
C LEU A 102 -6.84 2.85 -11.44
N ASP A 103 -5.96 3.69 -10.90
CA ASP A 103 -5.67 5.01 -11.48
C ASP A 103 -5.09 4.90 -12.90
N ARG A 104 -4.13 3.98 -13.10
CA ARG A 104 -3.57 3.68 -14.43
C ARG A 104 -4.64 3.17 -15.40
N LEU A 105 -5.57 2.32 -14.94
CA LEU A 105 -6.67 1.83 -15.76
C LEU A 105 -7.65 2.94 -16.12
N ALA A 106 -7.99 3.81 -15.18
CA ALA A 106 -8.86 4.97 -15.41
C ALA A 106 -8.23 5.94 -16.43
N ALA A 107 -6.92 6.22 -16.32
CA ALA A 107 -6.20 7.07 -17.27
C ALA A 107 -6.21 6.46 -18.69
N ARG A 108 -6.00 5.14 -18.80
CA ARG A 108 -6.09 4.44 -20.09
C ARG A 108 -7.49 4.48 -20.67
N GLN A 109 -8.51 4.25 -19.84
CA GLN A 109 -9.91 4.34 -20.26
C GLN A 109 -10.24 5.74 -20.79
N GLN A 110 -9.82 6.79 -20.07
CA GLN A 110 -10.02 8.17 -20.50
C GLN A 110 -9.34 8.47 -21.84
N ALA A 111 -8.11 7.99 -22.05
CA ALA A 111 -7.40 8.14 -23.32
C ALA A 111 -8.15 7.46 -24.48
N VAL A 112 -8.67 6.25 -24.27
CA VAL A 112 -9.49 5.54 -25.26
C VAL A 112 -10.78 6.31 -25.56
N THR A 113 -11.48 6.80 -24.53
CA THR A 113 -12.68 7.63 -24.71
C THR A 113 -12.40 8.88 -25.54
N GLN A 114 -11.30 9.58 -25.29
CA GLN A 114 -10.93 10.77 -26.08
C GLN A 114 -10.67 10.44 -27.56
N VAL A 115 -10.02 9.31 -27.85
CA VAL A 115 -9.79 8.85 -29.22
C VAL A 115 -11.11 8.51 -29.91
N LEU A 116 -12.03 7.83 -29.20
CA LEU A 116 -13.36 7.53 -29.72
C LEU A 116 -14.15 8.81 -30.00
N ASP A 117 -14.15 9.77 -29.07
CA ASP A 117 -14.83 11.05 -29.24
C ASP A 117 -14.34 11.82 -30.46
N GLU A 118 -13.02 11.83 -30.69
CA GLU A 118 -12.43 12.49 -31.85
C GLU A 118 -12.75 11.74 -33.15
N GLY A 119 -12.71 10.40 -33.14
CA GLY A 119 -13.11 9.57 -34.28
C GLY A 119 -14.57 9.79 -34.67
N VAL A 120 -15.48 9.79 -33.69
CA VAL A 120 -16.90 10.10 -33.90
C VAL A 120 -17.07 11.52 -34.44
N ARG A 121 -16.36 12.51 -33.88
CA ARG A 121 -16.40 13.89 -34.39
C ARG A 121 -16.02 13.98 -35.86
N ARG A 122 -14.96 13.29 -36.30
CA ARG A 122 -14.53 13.28 -37.71
C ARG A 122 -15.55 12.60 -38.62
N LEU A 123 -16.01 11.39 -38.25
CA LEU A 123 -17.03 10.66 -38.99
C LEU A 123 -18.32 11.50 -39.15
N ARG A 124 -18.73 12.19 -38.09
CA ARG A 124 -19.91 13.07 -38.14
C ARG A 124 -19.70 14.29 -39.04
N ALA A 125 -18.49 14.85 -39.10
CA ALA A 125 -18.14 15.93 -40.02
C ALA A 125 -18.13 15.48 -41.49
N GLU A 126 -17.78 14.22 -41.75
CA GLU A 126 -17.85 13.56 -43.06
C GLU A 126 -19.28 13.12 -43.45
N GLY A 127 -20.26 13.34 -42.57
CA GLY A 127 -21.67 13.05 -42.83
C GLY A 127 -22.13 11.64 -42.44
N ALA A 128 -21.28 10.82 -41.81
CA ALA A 128 -21.65 9.48 -41.35
C ALA A 128 -22.86 9.54 -40.40
N SER A 129 -23.90 8.75 -40.67
CA SER A 129 -25.11 8.70 -39.83
C SER A 129 -24.84 8.09 -38.45
N TRP A 130 -25.72 8.38 -37.48
CA TRP A 130 -25.65 7.76 -36.16
C TRP A 130 -25.75 6.24 -36.18
N ALA A 131 -26.44 5.66 -37.17
CA ALA A 131 -26.49 4.21 -37.36
C ALA A 131 -25.12 3.64 -37.78
N GLN A 132 -24.38 4.34 -38.63
CA GLN A 132 -23.03 3.93 -39.05
C GLN A 132 -22.04 4.07 -37.90
N VAL A 133 -22.09 5.19 -37.15
CA VAL A 133 -21.26 5.40 -35.96
C VAL A 133 -21.51 4.29 -34.93
N ALA A 134 -22.78 4.04 -34.59
CA ALA A 134 -23.16 3.02 -33.61
C ALA A 134 -22.66 1.62 -34.01
N LYS A 135 -22.76 1.27 -35.29
CA LYS A 135 -22.24 0.01 -35.83
C LYS A 135 -20.72 -0.11 -35.65
N LEU A 136 -19.96 0.97 -35.87
CA LEU A 136 -18.50 0.96 -35.76
C LEU A 136 -18.00 0.80 -34.33
N VAL A 137 -18.70 1.39 -33.35
CA VAL A 137 -18.32 1.35 -31.93
C VAL A 137 -19.03 0.23 -31.16
N GLY A 138 -19.83 -0.60 -31.84
CA GLY A 138 -20.48 -1.78 -31.25
C GLY A 138 -21.62 -1.46 -30.29
N MET A 139 -22.38 -0.38 -30.51
CA MET A 139 -23.51 -0.01 -29.66
C MET A 139 -24.78 0.24 -30.47
N THR A 140 -25.89 0.49 -29.77
CA THR A 140 -27.16 0.84 -30.43
C THR A 140 -27.12 2.27 -30.98
N ARG A 141 -27.91 2.54 -32.02
CA ARG A 141 -28.06 3.90 -32.55
C ARG A 141 -28.49 4.90 -31.47
N GLN A 142 -29.42 4.50 -30.59
CA GLN A 142 -29.92 5.35 -29.53
C GLN A 142 -28.80 5.68 -28.54
N SER A 143 -28.04 4.69 -28.07
CA SER A 143 -26.91 4.91 -27.16
C SER A 143 -25.84 5.82 -27.78
N ALA A 144 -25.54 5.66 -29.07
CA ALA A 144 -24.60 6.54 -29.76
C ALA A 144 -25.11 7.99 -29.86
N TRP A 145 -26.41 8.16 -30.11
CA TRP A 145 -27.02 9.49 -30.14
C TRP A 145 -27.09 10.13 -28.74
N GLU A 146 -27.44 9.38 -27.69
CA GLU A 146 -27.44 9.90 -26.32
C GLU A 146 -26.02 10.29 -25.87
N HIS A 147 -25.01 9.53 -26.28
CA HIS A 147 -23.63 9.76 -25.87
C HIS A 147 -22.95 10.93 -26.61
N TRP A 148 -23.20 11.09 -27.92
CA TRP A 148 -22.51 12.09 -28.76
C TRP A 148 -23.42 13.09 -29.47
N GLY A 149 -24.75 12.96 -29.34
CA GLY A 149 -25.75 13.73 -30.07
C GLY A 149 -25.63 15.23 -29.84
N ASP A 150 -25.47 15.64 -28.59
CA ASP A 150 -25.40 17.05 -28.19
C ASP A 150 -24.08 17.71 -28.63
N SER A 151 -22.96 17.00 -28.47
CA SER A 151 -21.62 17.42 -28.91
C SER A 151 -21.53 17.64 -30.44
N SER A 152 -22.43 17.02 -31.20
CA SER A 152 -22.49 17.12 -32.67
C SER A 152 -23.48 18.18 -33.16
N ALA A 153 -24.56 18.43 -32.40
CA ALA A 153 -25.61 19.38 -32.74
C ALA A 153 -25.14 20.84 -32.58
N ALA A 154 -24.28 21.13 -31.60
CA ALA A 154 -23.76 22.47 -31.31
C ALA A 154 -23.03 23.16 -32.48
N ARG A 155 -22.60 22.43 -33.53
CA ARG A 155 -21.95 23.01 -34.73
C ARG A 155 -22.88 23.29 -35.90
N ARG A 156 -24.06 22.66 -35.99
CA ARG A 156 -25.00 22.91 -37.11
C ARG A 156 -25.66 24.29 -37.03
N HIS A 157 -25.66 24.93 -35.86
CA HIS A 157 -26.16 26.29 -35.68
C HIS A 157 -25.11 27.41 -35.80
N ARG A 158 -23.84 27.10 -36.11
CA ARG A 158 -22.72 28.08 -36.12
C ARG A 158 -22.09 28.34 -37.49
N ARG A 159 -22.76 28.01 -38.60
CA ARG A 159 -22.36 28.41 -39.95
C ARG A 159 -23.43 29.33 -40.54
N PRO A 160 -23.16 30.65 -40.71
CA PRO A 160 -23.84 31.45 -41.72
C PRO A 160 -23.43 31.02 -43.13
#